data_AF-A0AAW7PI87-F1
#
_entry.id   AF-A0AAW7PI87-F1
#
_cell.length_a   1.000
_cell.length_b   1.000
_cell.length_c   1.000
_cell.angle_alpha   90.00
_cell.angle_beta   90.00
_cell.angle_gamma   90.00
#
_symmetry.space_group_name_H-M   'P 1'
#
loop_
_entity.id
_entity.type
_entity.pdbx_description
1 polymer ?
#
loop_
_entity_poly.entity_id
_entity_poly.type
_entity_poly.pdbx_seq_one_letter_code
_entity_poly.pdbx_strand_id
1 'polypeptide(L)' 'MFHKENPEYNRRQVGFYTLDELVPKDHFLRKVEETIDFSFIYDLVEDSY' A
#
# COMPACT_ATOMS: atom_id res chain seq x y z
N MET A 1 12.22 -14.93 -18.78
CA MET A 1 11.56 -15.69 -19.86
C MET A 1 10.32 -14.91 -20.25
N PHE A 2 10.22 -14.49 -21.51
CA PHE A 2 9.06 -13.73 -22.01
C PHE A 2 7.94 -14.72 -22.33
N HIS A 3 6.95 -14.80 -21.44
CA HIS A 3 5.74 -15.58 -21.69
C HIS A 3 4.84 -14.77 -22.61
N LYS A 4 4.51 -15.37 -23.77
CA LYS A 4 3.50 -14.87 -24.71
C LYS A 4 2.19 -14.58 -23.98
N GLU A 5 1.52 -13.53 -24.43
CA GLU A 5 0.27 -12.94 -23.95
C GLU A 5 -0.88 -13.97 -23.83
N ASN A 6 -0.85 -14.81 -22.80
CA ASN A 6 -2.05 -15.48 -22.34
C ASN A 6 -2.70 -14.56 -21.29
N PRO A 7 -3.84 -13.91 -21.59
CA PRO A 7 -4.47 -12.94 -20.68
C PRO A 7 -4.88 -13.55 -19.33
N GLU A 8 -4.96 -14.87 -19.23
CA GLU A 8 -5.27 -15.60 -17.99
C GLU A 8 -4.03 -15.89 -17.12
N TYR A 9 -2.81 -15.71 -17.64
CA TYR A 9 -1.57 -16.11 -16.96
C TYR A 9 -1.34 -15.36 -15.63
N ASN A 10 -1.69 -14.07 -15.59
CA ASN A 10 -1.54 -13.24 -14.39
C ASN A 10 -2.73 -13.37 -13.42
N ARG A 11 -3.86 -13.93 -13.86
CA ARG A 11 -5.12 -13.97 -13.09
C ARG A 11 -5.18 -15.12 -12.07
N ARG A 12 -4.39 -16.18 -12.26
CA ARG A 12 -4.36 -17.37 -11.39
C ARG A 12 -3.15 -17.44 -10.47
N GLN A 13 -2.40 -16.34 -10.32
CA GLN A 13 -1.23 -16.28 -9.45
C GLN A 13 -1.63 -15.76 -8.07
N VAL A 14 -1.15 -16.44 -7.03
CA VAL A 14 -1.24 -15.97 -5.64
C VAL A 14 0.05 -15.23 -5.34
N GLY A 15 -0.07 -13.97 -4.93
CA GLY A 15 1.05 -13.17 -4.47
C GLY A 15 0.94 -12.89 -2.98
N PHE A 16 2.05 -13.08 -2.25
CA PHE A 16 2.16 -12.68 -0.86
C PHE A 16 2.89 -11.35 -0.83
N TYR A 17 2.16 -10.30 -0.47
CA TYR A 17 2.69 -8.95 -0.35
C TYR A 17 2.19 -8.35 0.97
N THR A 18 3.03 -7.54 1.58
CA THR A 18 2.59 -6.56 2.56
C THR A 18 1.96 -5.37 1.82
N LEU A 19 1.04 -4.65 2.47
CA LEU A 19 0.48 -3.42 1.88
C LEU A 19 1.58 -2.40 1.54
N ASP A 20 2.66 -2.43 2.32
CA ASP A 20 3.80 -1.54 2.15
C ASP A 20 4.55 -1.80 0.84
N GLU A 21 4.72 -3.06 0.45
CA GLU A 21 5.37 -3.41 -0.83
C GLU A 21 4.56 -2.98 -2.06
N LEU A 22 3.25 -2.77 -1.90
CA LEU A 22 2.37 -2.31 -2.98
C LEU A 22 2.42 -0.79 -3.19
N VAL A 23 2.94 -0.03 -2.21
CA VAL A 23 3.00 1.43 -2.27
C VAL A 23 4.41 1.86 -2.71
N PRO A 24 4.55 2.63 -3.82
CA PRO A 24 5.85 3.09 -4.31
C PRO A 24 6.70 3.77 -3.24
N LYS A 25 8.02 3.57 -3.28
CA LYS A 25 8.94 4.16 -2.29
C LYS A 25 8.98 5.69 -2.33
N ASP A 26 8.87 6.28 -3.52
CA ASP A 26 8.87 7.73 -3.72
C ASP A 26 7.46 8.35 -3.60
N HIS A 27 6.50 7.61 -3.02
CA HIS A 27 5.13 8.10 -2.89
C HIS A 27 5.07 9.26 -1.89
N PHE A 28 4.39 10.34 -2.26
CA PHE A 28 4.27 11.55 -1.45
C PHE A 28 3.80 11.28 -0.01
N LEU A 29 2.80 10.41 0.16
CA LEU A 29 2.28 10.09 1.50
C LEU A 29 3.32 9.49 2.44
N ARG A 30 4.33 8.76 1.93
CA ARG A 30 5.44 8.26 2.77
C ARG A 30 6.28 9.40 3.32
N LYS A 31 6.57 10.40 2.48
CA LYS A 31 7.30 11.61 2.90
C LYS A 31 6.51 12.40 3.93
N VAL A 32 5.19 12.46 3.78
CA VAL A 32 4.30 13.13 4.74
C VAL A 32 4.31 12.38 6.07
N GLU A 33 4.15 11.05 6.06
CA GLU A 33 4.19 10.19 7.25
C GLU A 33 5.54 10.27 7.99
N GLU A 34 6.66 10.36 7.27
CA GLU A 34 7.99 10.56 7.86
C GLU A 34 8.16 11.95 8.51
N THR A 35 7.37 12.94 8.08
CA THR A 35 7.51 14.34 8.51
C THR A 35 6.51 14.72 9.61
N ILE A 36 5.35 14.07 9.65
CA ILE A 36 4.23 14.42 10.52
C ILE A 36 3.85 13.21 11.37
N ASP A 37 3.90 13.37 12.68
CA ASP A 37 3.30 12.41 13.61
C ASP A 37 1.77 12.51 13.54
N PHE A 38 1.12 11.47 13.03
CA PHE A 38 -0.34 11.38 12.90
C PHE A 38 -1.03 10.77 14.13
N SER A 39 -0.30 10.50 15.22
CA SER A 39 -0.86 9.94 16.45
C SER A 39 -2.06 10.73 16.99
N PHE A 40 -2.06 12.06 16.82
CA PHE A 40 -3.15 12.94 17.23
C PHE A 40 -4.51 12.63 16.58
N ILE A 41 -4.53 11.97 15.41
CA ILE A 41 -5.79 11.67 14.72
C ILE A 41 -6.64 10.72 15.57
N TYR A 42 -6.01 9.77 16.26
CA TYR A 42 -6.74 8.78 17.05
C TYR A 42 -7.49 9.43 18.22
N ASP A 43 -6.87 10.40 18.89
CA ASP A 43 -7.53 11.19 19.94
C ASP A 43 -8.66 12.05 19.36
N LEU A 44 -8.47 12.61 18.16
CA LEU A 44 -9.46 13.48 17.51
C LEU A 44 -10.74 12.75 17.12
N VAL A 45 -10.64 11.46 16.75
CA VAL A 45 -11.76 10.66 16.25
C VAL A 45 -12.28 9.65 17.25
N GLU A 46 -11.85 9.72 18.51
CA GLU A 46 -12.20 8.75 19.56
C GLU A 46 -13.72 8.51 19.65
N ASP A 47 -14.53 9.57 19.60
CA ASP A 47 -16.00 9.49 19.69
C ASP A 47 -16.69 8.89 18.44
N SER A 48 -15.94 8.53 17.39
CA SER A 48 -16.47 8.09 16.09
C SER A 48 -16.64 6.57 15.96
N TYR A 49 -16.18 5.81 16.95
CA TYR A 49 -16.10 4.35 16.92
C TYR A 49 -16.94 3.68 18.01
#